data_AF-A0A2I2KPT8-F1
#
_entry.id   AF-A0A2I2KPT8-F1
#
_cell.length_a   1.000
_cell.length_b   1.000
_cell.length_c   1.000
_cell.angle_alpha   90.00
_cell.angle_beta   90.00
_cell.angle_gamma   90.00
#
_symmetry.space_group_name_H-M   'P 1'
#
loop_
_entity.id
_entity.type
_entity.pdbx_description
1 polymer ?
#
loop_
_entity_poly.entity_id
_entity_poly.type
_entity_poly.pdbx_seq_one_letter_code
_entity_poly.pdbx_strand_id
1 'polypeptide(L)' 'MLKWGLWSHVLSYILANLVQVALWATLTPDHFFWPLWSIVAWGIGLGFHVWAFYRRPGVRSTH' A
#
# COMPACT_ATOMS: atom_id res chain seq x y z
N MET A 1 -11.43 17.14 3.51
CA MET A 1 -10.02 17.09 3.97
C MET A 1 -9.41 15.67 3.98
N LEU A 2 -10.20 14.58 3.99
CA LEU A 2 -9.68 13.20 4.11
C LEU A 2 -8.91 12.63 2.89
N LYS A 3 -9.06 13.20 1.68
CA LYS A 3 -8.46 12.64 0.45
C LYS A 3 -6.92 12.65 0.50
N TRP A 4 -6.31 13.64 1.14
CA TRP A 4 -4.84 13.79 1.18
C TRP A 4 -4.12 12.71 1.97
N GLY A 5 -4.73 12.20 3.06
CA GLY A 5 -4.11 11.14 3.86
C GLY A 5 -4.05 9.79 3.15
N LEU A 6 -5.03 9.50 2.30
CA LEU A 6 -5.02 8.30 1.47
C LEU A 6 -3.98 8.42 0.33
N TRP A 7 -3.93 9.61 -0.29
CA TRP A 7 -2.96 9.89 -1.36
C TRP A 7 -1.52 9.87 -0.86
N SER A 8 -1.23 10.42 0.33
CA SER A 8 0.13 10.33 0.89
C SER A 8 0.55 8.90 1.16
N HIS A 9 -0.37 8.05 1.63
CA HIS A 9 -0.11 6.63 1.88
C HIS A 9 0.18 5.86 0.59
N VAL A 10 -0.63 6.10 -0.46
CA VAL A 10 -0.42 5.53 -1.80
C VAL A 10 0.90 6.01 -2.40
N LEU A 11 1.23 7.30 -2.26
CA LEU A 11 2.48 7.85 -2.78
C LEU A 11 3.69 7.25 -2.07
N SER A 12 3.65 7.14 -0.73
CA SER A 12 4.71 6.49 0.05
C SER A 12 4.85 5.01 -0.29
N TYR A 13 3.74 4.33 -0.58
CA TYR A 13 3.76 2.93 -1.00
C TYR A 13 4.47 2.78 -2.35
N ILE A 14 4.14 3.62 -3.33
CA ILE A 14 4.79 3.58 -4.65
C ILE A 14 6.28 3.92 -4.53
N LEU A 15 6.64 4.98 -3.80
CA LEU A 15 8.03 5.39 -3.58
C LEU A 15 8.85 4.30 -2.88
N ALA A 16 8.34 3.72 -1.79
CA ALA A 16 9.04 2.69 -1.05
C ALA A 16 9.32 1.45 -1.92
N ASN A 17 8.32 1.00 -2.69
CA ASN A 17 8.49 -0.15 -3.58
C ASN A 17 9.45 0.15 -4.73
N LEU A 18 9.40 1.34 -5.34
CA LEU A 18 10.34 1.74 -6.40
C LEU A 18 11.79 1.77 -5.91
N VAL A 19 12.04 2.36 -4.74
CA VAL A 19 13.38 2.39 -4.13
C VAL A 19 13.88 0.96 -3.89
N GLN A 20 13.01 0.07 -3.43
CA GLN A 20 13.38 -1.30 -3.13
C GLN A 20 13.71 -2.12 -4.38
N VAL A 21 12.95 -1.92 -5.46
CA VAL A 21 13.24 -2.52 -6.78
C VAL A 21 14.55 -1.97 -7.35
N ALA A 22 14.80 -0.66 -7.23
CA ALA A 22 16.05 -0.04 -7.67
C ALA A 22 17.26 -0.57 -6.87
N LEU A 23 17.12 -0.75 -5.56
CA LEU A 23 18.16 -1.35 -4.71
C LEU A 23 18.41 -2.81 -5.05
N TRP A 24 17.36 -3.60 -5.29
CA TRP A 24 17.53 -4.98 -5.75
C TRP A 24 18.28 -5.03 -7.09
N ALA A 25 17.91 -4.20 -8.04
CA ALA A 25 18.53 -4.17 -9.37
C ALA A 25 20.00 -3.71 -9.35
N THR A 26 20.39 -2.90 -8.35
CA THR A 26 21.75 -2.35 -8.24
C THR A 26 22.67 -3.18 -7.33
N LEU A 27 22.14 -3.78 -6.27
CA LEU A 27 22.94 -4.46 -5.24
C LEU A 27 22.86 -5.99 -5.34
N THR A 28 21.73 -6.54 -5.77
CA THR A 28 21.48 -7.99 -5.72
C THR A 28 20.70 -8.51 -6.93
N PRO A 29 21.11 -8.20 -8.18
CA PRO A 29 20.35 -8.59 -9.37
C PRO A 29 20.31 -10.12 -9.58
N ASP A 30 21.33 -10.85 -9.11
CA ASP A 30 21.42 -12.32 -9.24
C ASP A 30 20.64 -13.08 -8.17
N HIS A 31 20.12 -12.39 -7.15
CA HIS A 31 19.33 -13.00 -6.09
C HIS A 31 17.85 -12.94 -6.38
N PHE A 32 17.10 -13.87 -5.78
CA PHE A 32 15.64 -13.89 -5.78
C PHE A 32 15.06 -12.50 -5.50
N PHE A 33 13.96 -12.16 -6.18
CA PHE A 33 13.32 -10.85 -6.14
C PHE A 33 12.65 -10.58 -4.77
N TRP A 34 13.48 -10.32 -3.76
CA TRP A 34 13.06 -10.02 -2.40
C TRP A 34 12.13 -8.81 -2.26
N PRO A 35 12.10 -7.79 -3.16
CA PRO A 35 11.10 -6.73 -3.10
C PRO A 35 9.64 -7.23 -3.18
N LEU A 36 9.42 -8.44 -3.75
CA LEU A 36 8.10 -9.07 -3.80
C LEU A 36 7.47 -9.22 -2.41
N TRP A 37 8.25 -9.61 -1.41
CA TRP A 37 7.74 -9.82 -0.06
C TRP A 37 7.25 -8.53 0.57
N SER A 38 7.95 -7.40 0.35
CA SER A 38 7.51 -6.09 0.84
C SER A 38 6.27 -5.59 0.10
N ILE A 39 6.20 -5.77 -1.23
CA ILE A 39 5.01 -5.42 -2.02
C ILE A 39 3.79 -6.17 -1.47
N VAL A 40 3.90 -7.49 -1.28
CA VAL A 40 2.80 -8.33 -0.79
C VAL A 40 2.42 -7.96 0.63
N ALA A 41 3.39 -7.88 1.56
CA ALA A 41 3.11 -7.59 2.97
C ALA A 41 2.45 -6.22 3.16
N TRP A 42 2.98 -5.19 2.51
CA TRP A 42 2.41 -3.85 2.60
C TRP A 42 1.09 -3.75 1.82
N GLY A 43 0.96 -4.47 0.70
CA GLY A 43 -0.24 -4.46 -0.15
C GLY A 43 -1.45 -5.03 0.57
N ILE A 44 -1.24 -6.07 1.39
CA ILE A 44 -2.27 -6.63 2.28
C ILE A 44 -2.72 -5.56 3.30
N GLY A 45 -1.78 -4.85 3.93
CA GLY A 45 -2.10 -3.75 4.86
C GLY A 45 -2.92 -2.63 4.22
N LEU A 46 -2.58 -2.24 2.98
CA LEU A 46 -3.34 -1.26 2.20
C LEU A 46 -4.74 -1.78 1.86
N GLY A 47 -4.86 -3.06 1.46
CA GLY A 47 -6.13 -3.71 1.17
C GLY A 47 -7.08 -3.71 2.37
N PHE A 48 -6.57 -4.02 3.57
CA PHE A 48 -7.34 -3.91 4.81
C PHE A 48 -7.78 -2.47 5.11
N HIS A 49 -6.93 -1.48 4.86
CA HIS A 49 -7.26 -0.08 5.07
C HIS A 49 -8.38 0.40 4.12
N VAL A 50 -8.29 0.03 2.85
CA VAL A 50 -9.33 0.33 1.83
C VAL A 50 -10.63 -0.40 2.17
N TRP A 51 -10.55 -1.68 2.56
CA TRP A 51 -11.70 -2.46 2.99
C TRP A 51 -12.41 -1.84 4.20
N ALA A 52 -11.66 -1.41 5.22
CA ALA A 52 -12.20 -0.72 6.39
C ALA A 52 -12.89 0.61 6.00
N PHE A 53 -12.35 1.32 5.02
CA PHE A 53 -12.94 2.57 4.53
C PHE A 53 -14.25 2.35 3.77
N TYR A 54 -14.32 1.32 2.93
CA TYR A 54 -15.53 0.97 2.18
C TYR A 54 -16.62 0.32 3.03
N ARG A 55 -16.26 -0.27 4.17
CA ARG A 55 -17.21 -0.95 5.07
C ARG A 55 -17.99 -0.04 6.02
N ARG A 56 -17.98 1.30 5.86
CA ARG A 56 -18.89 2.15 6.65
C ARG A 56 -20.33 1.69 6.41
N PRO A 57 -21.03 1.10 7.41
CA PRO A 57 -22.45 0.84 7.27
C PRO A 57 -23.08 2.21 7.09
N GLY A 58 -23.82 2.40 5.99
CA GLY A 58 -24.67 3.57 5.86
C GLY A 58 -25.56 3.60 7.10
N VAL A 59 -25.34 4.57 7.99
CA VAL A 59 -26.25 4.84 9.11
C VAL A 59 -27.57 5.18 8.45
N ARG A 60 -28.47 4.19 8.41
CA ARG A 60 -29.86 4.39 8.01
C ARG A 60 -30.53 5.08 9.19
N SER A 61 -30.61 6.40 9.13
CA SER A 61 -31.50 7.17 10.00
C SER A 61 -32.94 6.82 9.60
N THR A 62 -33.56 5.89 10.31
CA THR A 62 -35.02 5.70 10.28
C THR A 62 -35.64 6.77 11.17
N HIS A 63 -36.44 7.59 10.51
CA HIS A 63 -37.28 8.66 11.04
C HIS A 63 -38.59 8.11 11.62
#